data_AF-A0A231NRZ3-F1
#
_entry.id   AF-A0A231NRZ3-F1
#
_cell.length_a   1.000
_cell.length_b   1.000
_cell.length_c   1.000
_cell.angle_alpha   90.00
_cell.angle_beta   90.00
_cell.angle_gamma   90.00
#
_symmetry.space_group_name_H-M   'P 1'
#
loop_
_entity.id
_entity.type
_entity.pdbx_description
1 polymer ?
#
loop_
_entity_poly.entity_id
_entity_poly.type
_entity_poly.pdbx_seq_one_letter_code
_entity_poly.pdbx_strand_id
1 'polypeptide(L)'
;MKSLDEIRNEIDAIDAQMRVLFEQRMDCIQAVAEYKYSNHGNIFDQSREEKMLKKNLIQLKNKNYGKEYERFLNEILVSSKAYQKDWIQKKEITERGK
;
A
#
# COMPACT_ATOMS: atom_id res chain seq x y z
N MET A 1 -0.42 34.73 -5.00
CA MET A 1 0.22 33.58 -5.63
C MET A 1 1.25 33.06 -4.64
N LYS A 2 1.25 31.78 -4.29
CA LYS A 2 2.24 31.21 -3.37
C LYS A 2 3.63 31.25 -4.03
N SER A 3 4.67 31.51 -3.26
CA SER A 3 6.06 31.33 -3.66
C SER A 3 6.38 29.85 -3.84
N LEU A 4 7.48 29.56 -4.54
CA LEU A 4 7.96 28.18 -4.73
C LEU A 4 8.25 27.50 -3.38
N ASP A 5 8.82 28.23 -2.42
CA ASP A 5 9.18 27.69 -1.12
C ASP A 5 7.94 27.40 -0.27
N GLU A 6 6.91 28.24 -0.33
CA GLU A 6 5.62 27.95 0.32
C GLU A 6 4.96 26.68 -0.24
N ILE A 7 5.04 26.47 -1.56
CA ILE A 7 4.50 25.26 -2.20
C ILE A 7 5.28 24.02 -1.76
N ARG A 8 6.62 24.11 -1.69
CA ARG A 8 7.47 22.99 -1.24
C ARG A 8 7.24 22.64 0.22
N ASN A 9 7.12 23.63 1.09
CA ASN A 9 6.81 23.40 2.50
C ASN A 9 5.45 22.72 2.69
N GLU A 10 4.46 23.05 1.85
CA GLU A 10 3.16 22.37 1.85
C GLU A 10 3.28 20.92 1.37
N ILE A 11 4.09 20.64 0.34
CA ILE A 11 4.40 19.27 -0.10
C ILE A 11 5.05 18.48 1.02
N ASP A 12 6.07 19.03 1.69
CA ASP A 12 6.78 18.34 2.78
C ASP A 12 5.82 17.97 3.92
N ALA A 13 4.87 18.85 4.24
CA ALA A 13 3.84 18.60 5.25
C ALA A 13 2.84 17.52 4.82
N ILE A 14 2.51 17.44 3.52
CA ILE A 14 1.67 16.37 2.97
C ILE A 14 2.43 15.04 2.98
N ASP A 15 3.69 15.03 2.56
CA ASP A 15 4.53 13.84 2.53
C ASP A 15 4.75 13.26 3.93
N ALA A 16 4.86 14.13 4.95
CA ALA A 16 4.90 13.71 6.34
C ALA A 16 3.61 12.95 6.76
N GLN A 17 2.44 13.42 6.34
CA GLN A 17 1.16 12.73 6.59
C GLN A 17 1.05 11.44 5.80
N MET A 18 1.50 11.43 4.54
CA MET A 18 1.51 10.23 3.70
C MET A 18 2.39 9.14 4.31
N ARG A 19 3.54 9.49 4.90
CA ARG A 19 4.43 8.55 5.60
C ARG A 19 3.71 7.83 6.74
N VAL A 20 3.03 8.58 7.61
CA VAL A 20 2.28 8.01 8.75
C VAL A 20 1.17 7.09 8.26
N LEU A 21 0.40 7.52 7.24
CA LEU A 21 -0.66 6.69 6.66
C LEU A 21 -0.11 5.44 5.96
N PHE A 22 1.06 5.54 5.35
CA PHE A 22 1.74 4.41 4.73
C PHE A 22 2.16 3.38 5.77
N GLU A 23 2.77 3.79 6.88
CA GLU A 23 3.15 2.89 7.98
C GLU A 23 1.93 2.16 8.55
N GLN A 24 0.86 2.89 8.87
CA GLN A 24 -0.41 2.28 9.33
C GLN A 24 -0.97 1.27 8.32
N ARG A 25 -0.87 1.58 7.03
CA ARG A 25 -1.30 0.66 5.98
C ARG A 25 -0.43 -0.59 5.96
N MET A 26 0.89 -0.48 6.16
CA MET A 26 1.80 -1.61 6.17
C MET A 26 1.56 -2.53 7.37
N ASP A 27 1.22 -1.99 8.54
CA ASP A 27 0.79 -2.80 9.69
C ASP A 27 -0.42 -3.67 9.35
N CYS A 28 -1.43 -3.10 8.67
CA CYS A 28 -2.57 -3.87 8.18
C CYS A 28 -2.17 -4.94 7.17
N ILE A 29 -1.21 -4.66 6.28
CA ILE A 29 -0.70 -5.64 5.32
C ILE A 29 0.03 -6.79 6.02
N GLN A 30 0.78 -6.50 7.09
CA GLN A 30 1.38 -7.55 7.91
C GLN A 30 0.32 -8.45 8.54
N ALA A 31 -0.73 -7.88 9.14
CA ALA A 31 -1.82 -8.65 9.71
C ALA A 31 -2.53 -9.53 8.64
N VAL A 32 -2.65 -9.04 7.40
CA VAL A 32 -3.13 -9.84 6.27
C VAL A 32 -2.16 -11.00 5.95
N ALA A 33 -0.85 -10.77 5.99
CA ALA A 33 0.15 -11.82 5.79
C ALA A 33 0.03 -12.91 6.86
N GLU A 34 -0.06 -12.51 8.13
CA GLU A 34 -0.27 -13.39 9.30
C GLU A 34 -1.52 -14.25 9.15
N TYR A 35 -2.65 -13.61 8.78
CA TYR A 35 -3.90 -14.31 8.55
C TYR A 35 -3.78 -15.33 7.42
N LYS A 36 -3.21 -14.94 6.27
CA LYS A 36 -3.06 -15.82 5.11
C LYS A 36 -2.13 -16.99 5.40
N TYR A 37 -1.02 -16.75 6.11
CA TYR A 37 -0.10 -17.80 6.54
C TYR A 37 -0.83 -18.85 7.39
N SER A 38 -1.55 -18.40 8.43
CA SER A 38 -2.25 -19.26 9.37
C SER A 38 -3.41 -20.05 8.74
N ASN A 39 -3.99 -19.54 7.65
CA ASN A 39 -5.14 -20.14 6.96
C ASN A 39 -4.79 -20.76 5.60
N HIS A 40 -3.50 -20.89 5.26
CA HIS A 40 -3.03 -21.38 3.95
C HIS A 40 -3.63 -20.62 2.74
N GLY A 41 -3.89 -19.33 2.90
CA GLY A 41 -4.48 -18.47 1.87
C GLY A 41 -3.44 -17.92 0.89
N ASN A 42 -3.87 -17.70 -0.37
CA ASN A 42 -3.01 -17.12 -1.40
C ASN A 42 -2.68 -15.64 -1.15
N ILE A 43 -1.41 -15.26 -1.36
CA ILE A 43 -0.96 -13.86 -1.27
C ILE A 43 -1.66 -13.01 -2.34
N PHE A 44 -1.85 -13.55 -3.55
CA PHE A 44 -2.50 -12.86 -4.65
C PHE A 44 -4.02 -13.02 -4.60
N ASP A 45 -4.73 -11.90 -4.51
CA ASP A 45 -6.19 -11.83 -4.65
C ASP A 45 -6.54 -10.69 -5.63
N GLN A 46 -6.57 -11.05 -6.91
CA GLN A 46 -6.87 -10.11 -8.00
C GLN A 46 -8.20 -9.40 -7.79
N SER A 47 -9.23 -10.12 -7.31
CA SER A 47 -10.56 -9.58 -7.11
C SER A 47 -10.57 -8.44 -6.07
N ARG A 48 -9.75 -8.58 -5.03
CA ARG A 48 -9.60 -7.56 -3.98
C ARG A 48 -8.81 -6.35 -4.46
N GLU A 49 -7.78 -6.57 -5.29
CA GLU A 49 -6.95 -5.52 -5.90
C GLU A 49 -7.77 -4.65 -6.87
N GLU A 50 -8.51 -5.26 -7.79
CA GLU A 50 -9.38 -4.56 -8.74
C GLU A 50 -10.46 -3.75 -8.03
N LYS A 51 -11.09 -4.30 -6.98
CA LYS A 51 -12.05 -3.57 -6.14
C LYS A 51 -11.42 -2.36 -5.45
N MET A 52 -10.16 -2.46 -5.00
CA MET A 52 -9.44 -1.36 -4.37
C MET A 52 -9.19 -0.22 -5.36
N LEU A 53 -8.65 -0.55 -6.54
CA LEU A 53 -8.37 0.42 -7.60
C LEU A 53 -9.64 1.13 -8.04
N LYS A 54 -10.68 0.37 -8.40
CA LYS A 54 -11.96 0.92 -8.85
C LYS A 54 -12.58 1.85 -7.81
N LYS A 55 -12.63 1.44 -6.54
CA LYS A 55 -13.19 2.26 -5.45
C LYS A 55 -12.45 3.60 -5.33
N ASN A 56 -11.12 3.56 -5.30
CA ASN A 56 -10.32 4.77 -5.13
C ASN A 56 -10.40 5.71 -6.34
N LEU A 57 -10.39 5.19 -7.57
CA LEU A 57 -10.52 6.00 -8.78
C LEU A 57 -11.92 6.65 -8.90
N ILE A 58 -12.97 5.95 -8.47
CA ILE A 58 -14.32 6.53 -8.39
C ILE A 58 -14.36 7.67 -7.36
N GLN A 59 -13.73 7.47 -6.19
CA GLN A 59 -13.73 8.45 -5.10
C GLN A 59 -12.76 9.63 -5.29
N LEU A 60 -11.80 9.52 -6.21
CA LEU A 60 -10.89 10.62 -6.55
C LEU A 60 -11.68 11.83 -7.02
N LYS A 61 -11.59 12.96 -6.30
CA LYS A 61 -12.37 14.17 -6.61
C LYS A 61 -11.91 14.83 -7.91
N ASN A 62 -10.61 15.09 -8.04
CA ASN A 62 -10.05 15.69 -9.24
C ASN A 62 -9.66 14.61 -10.25
N LYS A 63 -10.50 14.42 -11.27
CA LYS A 63 -10.30 13.38 -12.30
C LYS A 63 -9.07 13.64 -13.18
N ASN A 64 -8.55 14.86 -13.23
CA ASN A 64 -7.33 15.16 -14.00
C ASN A 64 -6.09 14.44 -13.44
N TYR A 65 -6.13 14.03 -12.16
CA TYR A 65 -5.05 13.24 -11.55
C TYR A 65 -5.25 11.73 -11.68
N GLY A 66 -6.30 11.27 -12.37
CA GLY A 66 -6.71 9.86 -12.39
C GLY A 66 -5.60 8.91 -12.85
N LYS A 67 -4.91 9.26 -13.95
CA LYS A 67 -3.82 8.43 -14.50
C LYS A 67 -2.67 8.24 -13.51
N GLU A 68 -2.18 9.34 -12.92
CA GLU A 68 -1.06 9.27 -11.98
C GLU A 68 -1.48 8.63 -10.65
N TYR A 69 -2.72 8.86 -10.20
CA TYR A 69 -3.24 8.22 -8.99
C TYR A 69 -3.42 6.70 -9.18
N GLU A 70 -3.89 6.25 -10.34
CA GLU A 70 -3.96 4.82 -10.67
C GLU A 70 -2.57 4.17 -10.62
N ARG A 71 -1.56 4.83 -11.20
CA ARG A 71 -0.17 4.36 -11.15
C ARG A 71 0.32 4.24 -9.71
N PHE A 72 0.10 5.26 -8.88
CA PHE A 72 0.46 5.23 -7.47
C PHE A 72 -0.21 4.06 -6.71
N LEU A 73 -1.50 3.82 -6.92
CA LEU A 73 -2.21 2.72 -6.28
C LEU A 73 -1.67 1.35 -6.71
N ASN A 74 -1.26 1.20 -7.98
CA ASN A 74 -0.63 -0.01 -8.47
C ASN A 74 0.73 -0.26 -7.78
N GLU A 75 1.57 0.76 -7.64
CA GLU A 75 2.84 0.64 -6.91
C GLU A 75 2.63 0.25 -5.44
N ILE A 76 1.61 0.82 -4.79
CA ILE A 76 1.20 0.41 -3.44
C ILE A 76 0.86 -1.08 -3.39
N LEU A 77 0.10 -1.60 -4.37
CA LEU A 77 -0.26 -3.03 -4.42
C LEU A 77 0.96 -3.92 -4.64
N VAL A 78 1.88 -3.52 -5.51
CA VAL A 78 3.14 -4.23 -5.74
C VAL A 78 3.95 -4.31 -4.45
N SER A 79 4.16 -3.18 -3.78
CA SER A 79 4.87 -3.11 -2.48
C SER A 79 4.20 -4.00 -1.41
N SER A 80 2.86 -3.98 -1.35
CA SER A 80 2.09 -4.78 -0.39
C SER A 80 2.29 -6.29 -0.60
N LYS A 81 2.32 -6.74 -1.85
CA LYS A 81 2.54 -8.15 -2.20
C LYS A 81 3.97 -8.58 -1.89
N ALA A 82 4.94 -7.73 -2.21
CA ALA A 82 6.35 -7.98 -1.92
C ALA A 82 6.57 -8.16 -0.41
N TYR A 83 6.00 -7.27 0.41
CA TYR A 83 6.11 -7.35 1.87
C TYR A 83 5.46 -8.62 2.44
N GLN A 84 4.22 -8.97 2.01
CA GLN A 84 3.56 -10.21 2.44
C GLN A 84 4.42 -11.44 2.12
N LYS A 85 5.00 -11.50 0.91
CA LYS A 85 5.84 -12.61 0.48
C LYS A 85 7.10 -12.72 1.33
N ASP A 86 7.81 -11.61 1.54
CA ASP A 86 9.02 -11.57 2.38
C ASP A 86 8.73 -11.99 3.82
N TRP A 87 7.64 -11.48 4.40
CA TRP A 87 7.21 -11.84 5.75
C TRP A 87 6.91 -13.34 5.89
N ILE A 88 6.14 -13.92 4.96
CA ILE A 88 5.81 -15.35 4.98
C ILE A 88 7.06 -16.20 4.84
N GLN A 89 7.95 -15.87 3.90
CA GLN A 89 9.21 -16.61 3.70
C GLN A 89 10.07 -16.60 4.96
N LYS A 90 10.21 -15.44 5.62
CA LYS A 90 10.95 -15.33 6.88
C LYS A 90 10.34 -16.18 7.99
N LYS A 91 9.01 -16.26 8.07
CA LYS A 91 8.32 -17.13 9.04
C LYS A 91 8.56 -18.60 8.77
N GLU A 92 8.42 -19.06 7.53
CA GLU A 92 8.70 -20.45 7.16
C GLU A 92 10.14 -20.87 7.49
N ILE A 93 11.12 -20.00 7.22
CA ILE A 93 12.54 -20.26 7.57
C ILE A 93 12.71 -20.37 9.09
N THR A 94 12.08 -19.48 9.85
CA THR A 94 12.17 -19.46 11.32
C THR A 94 11.55 -20.70 11.96
N GLU A 95 10.46 -21.22 11.39
CA GLU A 95 9.78 -22.42 11.92
C GLU A 95 10.48 -23.72 11.55
N ARG A 96 11.14 -23.80 10.37
CA ARG A 96 11.93 -24.98 9.96
C ARG A 96 13.28 -25.11 10.68
N GLY A 97 13.81 -24.01 11.20
CA GLY A 97 15.06 -23.98 11.96
C GLY A 97 14.89 -24.28 13.46
N LYS A 98 13.65 -24.50 13.92
CA LYS A 98 13.31 -25.01 15.26
C LYS A 98 13.06 -26.51 15.20
#